data_AF-T0YZN4-F1
#
_entry.id   AF-T0YZN4-F1
#
_cell.length_a   1.000
_cell.length_b   1.000
_cell.length_c   1.000
_cell.angle_alpha   90.00
_cell.angle_beta   90.00
_cell.angle_gamma   90.00
#
_symmetry.space_group_name_H-M   'P 1'
#
loop_
_entity.id
_entity.type
_entity.pdbx_description
1 polymer ?
#
loop_
_entity_poly.entity_id
_entity_poly.type
_entity_poly.pdbx_seq_one_letter_code
_entity_poly.pdbx_strand_id
1 'polypeptide(L)'
;MMEGTTAHASETMERAKKDGKTSLILVVSKGGADMAYPSLILATTARALGMDAHMYFTFWGMQLLTPEGRKKAMDVFPPELQKKIAEKFPTLEQFMQA
;
A
#
# COMPACT_ATOMS: atom_id res chain seq x y z
N MET A 1 30.62 -6.54 -15.80
CA MET A 1 29.35 -7.24 -15.52
C MET A 1 28.22 -6.26 -15.18
N MET A 2 28.02 -5.20 -15.97
CA MET A 2 27.08 -4.10 -15.67
C MET A 2 26.03 -3.86 -16.79
N GLU A 3 26.08 -4.61 -17.90
CA GLU A 3 25.22 -4.38 -19.08
C GLU A 3 23.85 -5.07 -19.00
N GLY A 4 23.68 -6.11 -18.16
CA GLY A 4 22.42 -6.86 -18.07
C GLY A 4 21.28 -6.14 -17.33
N THR A 5 21.60 -5.25 -16.39
CA THR A 5 20.60 -4.55 -15.56
C THR A 5 19.96 -3.37 -16.31
N THR A 6 20.71 -2.71 -17.19
CA THR A 6 20.23 -1.54 -17.95
C THR A 6 19.30 -1.93 -19.10
N ALA A 7 19.52 -3.10 -19.71
CA ALA A 7 18.66 -3.63 -20.77
C ALA A 7 17.23 -3.93 -20.27
N HIS A 8 17.10 -4.65 -19.14
CA HIS A 8 15.78 -4.96 -18.56
C HIS A 8 15.03 -3.72 -18.07
N ALA A 9 15.73 -2.72 -17.52
CA ALA A 9 15.12 -1.46 -17.11
C ALA A 9 14.58 -0.68 -18.32
N SER A 10 15.33 -0.64 -19.43
CA SER A 10 14.90 0.00 -20.67
C SER A 10 13.67 -0.67 -21.29
N GLU A 11 13.65 -1.99 -21.40
CA GLU A 11 12.51 -2.75 -21.94
C GLU A 11 11.24 -2.59 -21.09
N THR A 12 11.39 -2.55 -19.76
CA THR A 12 10.25 -2.34 -18.84
C THR A 12 9.65 -0.95 -19.02
N MET A 13 10.50 0.08 -19.16
CA MET A 13 10.08 1.46 -19.39
C MET A 13 9.45 1.66 -20.76
N GLU A 14 9.95 0.98 -21.80
CA GLU A 14 9.37 1.05 -23.15
C GLU A 14 8.01 0.35 -23.24
N ARG A 15 7.84 -0.80 -22.57
CA ARG A 15 6.53 -1.47 -22.42
C ARG A 15 5.51 -0.58 -21.70
N ALA A 16 5.92 0.03 -20.57
CA ALA A 16 5.07 0.93 -19.81
C ALA A 16 4.60 2.15 -20.65
N LYS A 17 5.47 2.65 -21.55
CA LYS A 17 5.12 3.74 -22.47
C LYS A 17 4.16 3.31 -23.58
N LYS A 18 4.23 2.06 -24.03
CA LYS A 18 3.45 1.51 -25.15
C LYS A 18 2.00 1.18 -24.77
N ASP A 19 1.74 0.83 -23.51
CA ASP A 19 0.40 0.51 -22.99
C ASP A 19 -0.43 1.75 -22.58
N GLY A 20 0.16 2.96 -22.64
CA GLY A 20 -0.53 4.22 -22.33
C GLY A 20 -1.01 4.38 -20.88
N LYS A 21 -0.67 3.43 -19.99
CA LYS A 21 -1.07 3.44 -18.58
C LYS A 21 0.00 4.07 -17.70
N THR A 22 -0.31 5.23 -17.14
CA THR A 22 0.54 5.89 -16.14
C THR A 22 0.61 5.02 -14.88
N SER A 23 1.82 4.83 -14.33
CA SER A 23 2.04 4.07 -13.09
C SER A 23 2.39 4.99 -11.91
N LEU A 24 1.90 4.65 -10.72
CA LEU A 24 2.21 5.26 -9.42
C LEU A 24 2.94 4.25 -8.54
N ILE A 25 4.15 4.60 -8.07
CA ILE A 25 4.92 3.78 -7.12
C ILE A 25 4.97 4.50 -5.78
N LEU A 26 4.56 3.82 -4.71
CA LEU A 26 4.55 4.34 -3.34
C LEU A 26 5.47 3.50 -2.45
N VAL A 27 6.43 4.15 -1.79
CA VAL A 27 7.29 3.50 -0.79
C VAL A 27 6.73 3.79 0.60
N VAL A 28 6.19 2.76 1.25
CA VAL A 28 5.57 2.86 2.57
C VAL A 28 6.59 2.38 3.62
N SER A 29 7.31 3.34 4.21
CA SER A 29 8.37 3.07 5.20
C SER A 29 7.92 3.23 6.66
N LYS A 30 6.78 3.89 6.88
CA LYS A 30 6.22 4.18 8.21
C LYS A 30 5.01 3.29 8.50
N GLY A 31 4.86 2.91 9.77
CA GLY A 31 3.88 1.92 10.22
C GLY A 31 2.67 2.48 10.96
N GLY A 32 2.61 3.78 11.26
CA GLY A 32 1.44 4.40 11.90
C GLY A 32 0.25 4.50 10.94
N ALA A 33 -0.96 4.27 11.43
CA ALA A 33 -2.17 4.32 10.59
C ALA A 33 -2.45 5.73 10.02
N ASP A 34 -2.12 6.77 10.79
CA ASP A 34 -2.10 8.18 10.38
C ASP A 34 -1.10 8.46 9.24
N MET A 35 -0.02 7.69 9.13
CA MET A 35 0.95 7.84 8.04
C MET A 35 0.66 6.92 6.85
N ALA A 36 -0.06 5.83 7.07
CA ALA A 36 -0.41 4.87 6.04
C ALA A 36 -1.61 5.31 5.19
N TYR A 37 -2.59 6.00 5.80
CA TYR A 37 -3.81 6.39 5.10
C TYR A 37 -3.58 7.22 3.82
N PRO A 38 -2.63 8.18 3.76
CA PRO A 38 -2.41 8.96 2.54
C PRO A 38 -1.96 8.07 1.38
N SER A 39 -1.05 7.14 1.63
CA SER A 39 -0.56 6.20 0.62
C SER A 39 -1.68 5.27 0.14
N LEU A 40 -2.53 4.78 1.06
CA LEU A 40 -3.66 3.93 0.70
C LEU A 40 -4.70 4.68 -0.14
N ILE A 41 -5.04 5.93 0.22
CA ILE A 41 -5.96 6.78 -0.56
C ILE A 41 -5.40 7.01 -1.96
N LEU A 42 -4.14 7.40 -2.08
CA LEU A 42 -3.52 7.66 -3.38
C LEU A 42 -3.46 6.40 -4.25
N ALA A 43 -3.13 5.24 -3.69
CA ALA A 43 -3.13 3.98 -4.41
C ALA A 43 -4.53 3.62 -4.94
N THR A 44 -5.56 3.81 -4.11
CA THR A 44 -6.95 3.53 -4.47
C THR A 44 -7.45 4.49 -5.55
N THR A 45 -7.14 5.79 -5.42
CA THR A 45 -7.46 6.81 -6.43
C THR A 45 -6.76 6.54 -7.75
N ALA A 46 -5.46 6.19 -7.74
CA ALA A 46 -4.73 5.84 -8.94
C ALA A 46 -5.41 4.66 -9.66
N ARG A 47 -5.80 3.62 -8.92
CA ARG A 47 -6.52 2.47 -9.49
C ARG A 47 -7.90 2.87 -10.04
N ALA A 48 -8.63 3.76 -9.37
CA ALA A 48 -9.89 4.30 -9.85
C ALA A 48 -9.74 5.12 -11.15
N LEU A 49 -8.61 5.78 -11.35
CA LEU A 49 -8.27 6.55 -12.56
C LEU A 49 -7.68 5.67 -13.69
N GLY A 50 -7.65 4.34 -13.53
CA GLY A 50 -7.11 3.43 -14.53
C GLY A 50 -5.58 3.35 -14.58
N MET A 51 -4.91 3.88 -13.55
CA MET A 51 -3.45 3.82 -13.40
C MET A 51 -3.01 2.54 -12.70
N ASP A 52 -1.75 2.16 -12.91
CA ASP A 52 -1.12 1.11 -12.13
C ASP A 52 -0.50 1.63 -10.83
N ALA A 53 -1.09 1.30 -9.68
CA ALA A 53 -0.52 1.52 -8.36
C ALA A 53 0.33 0.32 -7.87
N HIS A 54 1.59 0.60 -7.56
CA HIS A 54 2.53 -0.32 -6.89
C HIS A 54 2.87 0.22 -5.50
N MET A 55 2.78 -0.63 -4.48
CA MET A 55 3.11 -0.27 -3.11
C MET A 55 4.25 -1.16 -2.61
N TYR A 56 5.35 -0.53 -2.19
CA TYR A 56 6.50 -1.20 -1.61
C TYR A 56 6.56 -0.91 -0.11
N PHE A 57 6.22 -1.92 0.70
CA PHE A 57 6.25 -1.82 2.15
C PHE A 57 7.63 -2.20 2.67
N THR A 58 8.26 -1.32 3.45
CA THR A 58 9.60 -1.54 4.02
C THR A 58 9.70 -1.00 5.44
N PHE A 59 10.71 -1.42 6.20
CA PHE A 59 10.93 -1.04 7.60
C PHE A 59 9.65 -1.21 8.44
N TRP A 60 9.16 -0.14 9.06
CA TRP A 60 7.96 -0.15 9.90
C TRP A 60 6.67 -0.23 9.09
N GLY A 61 6.71 0.08 7.79
CA GLY A 61 5.60 -0.16 6.88
C GLY A 61 5.22 -1.64 6.75
N MET A 62 6.14 -2.57 6.98
CA MET A 62 5.83 -4.02 6.98
C MET A 62 4.83 -4.39 8.08
N GLN A 63 4.78 -3.64 9.18
CA GLN A 63 3.85 -3.90 10.29
C GLN A 63 2.38 -3.72 9.85
N LEU A 64 2.12 -2.91 8.82
CA LEU A 64 0.77 -2.73 8.28
C LEU A 64 0.23 -4.00 7.59
N LEU A 65 1.11 -4.92 7.20
CA LEU A 65 0.73 -6.14 6.47
C LEU A 65 0.28 -7.28 7.39
N THR A 66 0.61 -7.24 8.69
CA THR A 66 0.25 -8.30 9.64
C THR A 66 -0.90 -7.87 10.56
N PRO A 67 -1.74 -8.81 11.04
CA PRO A 67 -2.82 -8.48 11.99
C PRO A 67 -2.31 -7.80 13.27
N GLU A 68 -1.22 -8.29 13.84
CA GLU A 68 -0.62 -7.78 15.07
C GLU A 68 -0.02 -6.39 14.85
N GLY A 69 0.65 -6.19 13.72
CA GLY A 69 1.24 -4.91 13.38
C GLY A 69 0.19 -3.84 13.07
N ARG A 70 -0.95 -4.21 12.47
CA ARG A 70 -2.09 -3.29 12.31
C ARG A 70 -2.67 -2.83 13.65
N LYS A 71 -2.74 -3.70 14.66
CA LYS A 71 -3.17 -3.27 16.02
C LYS A 71 -2.23 -2.19 16.56
N LYS A 72 -0.92 -2.40 16.44
CA LYS A 72 0.10 -1.41 16.83
C LYS A 72 0.03 -0.12 16.01
N ALA A 73 -0.26 -0.22 14.72
CA ALA A 73 -0.43 0.93 13.85
C ALA A 73 -1.58 1.84 14.30
N MET A 74 -2.61 1.27 14.94
CA MET A 74 -3.78 1.98 15.46
C MET A 74 -3.54 2.66 16.81
N ASP A 75 -2.42 2.38 17.49
CA ASP A 75 -2.05 3.00 18.78
C ASP A 75 -1.86 4.53 18.66
N VAL A 76 -1.74 5.06 17.44
CA VAL A 76 -1.72 6.50 17.15
C VAL A 76 -3.08 7.17 17.40
N PHE A 77 -4.15 6.39 17.55
CA PHE A 77 -5.49 6.89 17.82
C PHE A 77 -5.91 6.66 19.28
N PRO A 78 -6.79 7.51 19.84
CA PRO A 78 -7.36 7.29 21.16
C PRO A 78 -8.08 5.93 21.28
N PRO A 79 -8.04 5.26 22.45
CA PRO A 79 -8.63 3.93 22.63
C PRO A 79 -10.12 3.86 22.28
N GLU A 80 -10.89 4.93 22.51
CA GLU A 80 -12.32 4.96 22.18
C GLU A 80 -12.54 4.86 20.67
N LEU A 81 -11.65 5.46 19.87
CA LEU A 81 -11.72 5.43 18.43
C LEU A 81 -11.30 4.05 17.89
N GLN A 82 -10.27 3.44 18.48
CA GLN A 82 -9.85 2.08 18.12
C GLN A 82 -10.99 1.07 18.29
N LYS A 83 -11.71 1.13 19.41
CA LYS A 83 -12.85 0.24 19.67
C LYS A 83 -13.97 0.44 18.65
N LYS A 84 -14.34 1.69 18.35
CA LYS A 84 -15.37 2.00 17.33
C LYS A 84 -14.98 1.52 15.94
N ILE A 85 -13.71 1.60 15.58
CA ILE A 85 -13.19 1.11 14.30
C ILE A 85 -13.27 -0.43 14.28
N ALA A 86 -12.85 -1.12 15.34
CA ALA A 86 -12.95 -2.57 15.42
C ALA A 86 -14.41 -3.08 15.39
N GLU A 87 -15.37 -2.32 15.93
CA GLU A 87 -16.79 -2.67 15.87
C GLU A 87 -17.41 -2.47 14.49
N LYS A 88 -16.99 -1.44 13.75
CA LYS A 88 -17.58 -1.07 12.45
C LYS A 88 -16.93 -1.75 11.25
N PHE A 89 -15.65 -2.11 11.35
CA PHE A 89 -14.91 -2.71 10.24
C PHE A 89 -14.77 -4.22 10.47
N PRO A 90 -15.27 -5.06 9.54
CA PRO A 90 -15.16 -6.51 9.67
C PRO A 90 -13.70 -6.96 9.69
N THR A 91 -13.41 -8.08 10.35
CA THR A 91 -12.07 -8.68 10.33
C THR A 91 -11.73 -9.14 8.92
N LEU A 92 -10.43 -9.30 8.60
CA LEU A 92 -10.02 -9.81 7.29
C LEU A 92 -10.66 -11.17 6.96
N GLU A 93 -10.82 -12.03 7.96
CA GLU A 93 -11.49 -13.32 7.79
C GLU A 93 -12.95 -13.13 7.37
N GLN A 94 -13.67 -12.22 8.03
CA GLN A 94 -15.05 -11.88 7.68
C GLN A 94 -15.14 -11.23 6.29
N PHE A 95 -14.16 -10.42 5.91
CA PHE A 95 -14.14 -9.76 4.60
C PHE A 95 -13.82 -10.72 3.46
N MET A 96 -12.94 -11.70 3.66
CA MET A 96 -12.60 -12.70 2.63
C MET A 96 -13.67 -13.80 2.47
N GLN A 97 -14.56 -13.95 3.45
CA GLN A 97 -15.67 -14.91 3.41
C GLN A 97 -16.96 -14.33 2.82
N ALA A 98 -16.99 -13.03 2.54
CA ALA A 98 -18.09 -12.31 1.89
C ALA A 98 -17.82 -12.10 0.40
#